data_AF-A0A060BP42-F1
#
_entry.id   AF-A0A060BP42-F1
#
_cell.length_a   1.000
_cell.length_b   1.000
_cell.length_c   1.000
_cell.angle_alpha   90.00
_cell.angle_beta   90.00
_cell.angle_gamma   90.00
#
_symmetry.space_group_name_H-M   'P 1'
#
loop_
_entity.id
_entity.type
_entity.pdbx_description
1 polymer ?
#
loop_
_entity_poly.entity_id
_entity_poly.type
_entity_poly.pdbx_seq_one_letter_code
_entity_poly.pdbx_strand_id
1 'polypeptide(L)'
;QAQVRAVDVRAEGGQMRFTVRRRNGVTLPDLDVVLNLAGRHNVLNALAAIAVATELDVPDEAVLRALANFKGVGRRFQRYGEVPLASGGSFTLIDDYGHHPVEMAATLAAARGAFPGRRLVLAFQPHRYTRTRDCFEDFIKV
;
A
#
# COMPACT_ATOMS: atom_id res chain seq x y z
N GLN A 1 -11.14 17.86 -12.21
CA GLN A 1 -10.69 16.44 -12.13
C GLN A 1 -9.19 16.42 -11.84
N ALA A 2 -8.67 15.37 -11.20
CA ALA A 2 -7.23 15.25 -10.92
C ALA A 2 -6.39 15.06 -12.20
N GLN A 3 -5.22 15.69 -12.26
CA GLN A 3 -4.31 15.67 -13.41
C GLN A 3 -3.53 14.35 -13.53
N VAL A 4 -3.23 13.71 -12.41
CA VAL A 4 -2.59 12.38 -12.35
C VAL A 4 -3.53 11.45 -11.61
N ARG A 5 -3.92 10.32 -12.24
CA ARG A 5 -4.85 9.36 -11.64
C ARG A 5 -4.56 7.93 -12.08
N ALA A 6 -4.88 6.98 -11.21
CA ALA A 6 -4.90 5.56 -11.52
C ALA A 6 -6.29 5.12 -12.01
N VAL A 7 -6.32 4.25 -13.01
CA VAL A 7 -7.50 3.49 -13.45
C VAL A 7 -7.18 2.00 -13.40
N ASP A 8 -8.20 1.15 -13.44
CA ASP A 8 -8.07 -0.31 -13.48
C ASP A 8 -7.24 -0.90 -12.31
N VAL A 9 -7.36 -0.26 -11.14
CA VAL A 9 -6.59 -0.62 -9.95
C VAL A 9 -7.01 -1.98 -9.40
N ARG A 10 -6.07 -2.93 -9.39
CA ARG A 10 -6.27 -4.28 -8.84
C ARG A 10 -5.07 -4.73 -8.00
N ALA A 11 -5.35 -5.56 -7.00
CA ALA A 11 -4.33 -6.25 -6.21
C ALA A 11 -4.04 -7.63 -6.81
N GLU A 12 -2.77 -8.02 -6.90
CA GLU A 12 -2.35 -9.31 -7.46
C GLU A 12 -1.05 -9.75 -6.78
N GLY A 13 -1.05 -10.90 -6.09
CA GLY A 13 0.17 -11.47 -5.50
C GLY A 13 0.91 -10.58 -4.49
N GLY A 14 0.19 -9.68 -3.79
CA GLY A 14 0.81 -8.71 -2.87
C GLY A 14 1.35 -7.44 -3.55
N GLN A 15 1.14 -7.30 -4.85
CA GLN A 15 1.45 -6.11 -5.64
C GLN A 15 0.16 -5.39 -6.04
N MET A 16 0.28 -4.14 -6.46
CA MET A 16 -0.80 -3.39 -7.10
C MET A 16 -0.48 -3.20 -8.58
N ARG A 17 -1.46 -3.47 -9.44
CA ARG A 17 -1.41 -3.17 -10.88
C ARG A 17 -2.44 -2.13 -11.24
N PHE A 18 -2.07 -1.15 -12.04
CA PHE A 18 -2.94 -0.06 -12.45
C PHE A 18 -2.35 0.70 -13.64
N THR A 19 -3.21 1.37 -14.40
CA THR A 19 -2.80 2.29 -15.47
C THR A 19 -2.85 3.72 -14.97
N VAL A 20 -1.78 4.48 -15.17
CA VAL A 20 -1.69 5.89 -14.78
C VAL A 20 -1.95 6.78 -15.97
N ARG A 21 -2.90 7.71 -15.81
CA ARG A 21 -3.21 8.77 -16.77
C ARG A 21 -2.67 10.09 -16.26
N ARG A 22 -1.87 10.77 -17.07
CA ARG A 22 -1.28 12.09 -16.81
C ARG A 22 -1.81 13.11 -17.81
N ARG A 23 -2.50 14.14 -17.31
CA ARG A 23 -3.21 15.16 -18.09
C ARG A 23 -3.03 16.52 -17.41
N ASN A 24 -1.95 17.24 -17.73
CA ASN A 24 -1.64 18.58 -17.20
C ASN A 24 -1.39 19.54 -18.37
N GLY A 25 -2.45 19.97 -19.07
CA GLY A 25 -2.34 20.78 -20.30
C GLY A 25 -1.87 19.99 -21.53
N VAL A 26 -1.05 18.96 -21.33
CA VAL A 26 -0.61 17.97 -22.33
C VAL A 26 -1.08 16.58 -21.93
N THR A 27 -1.43 15.76 -22.92
CA THR A 27 -1.74 14.34 -22.71
C THR A 27 -0.48 13.51 -22.95
N LEU A 28 0.09 13.00 -21.86
CA LEU A 28 1.20 12.06 -21.93
C LEU A 28 0.70 10.62 -22.15
N PRO A 29 1.55 9.73 -22.68
CA PRO A 29 1.26 8.30 -22.75
C PRO A 29 0.87 7.74 -21.38
N ASP A 30 -0.09 6.82 -21.41
CA ASP A 30 -0.53 6.08 -20.24
C ASP A 30 0.58 5.12 -19.80
N LEU A 31 0.73 4.95 -18.47
CA LEU A 31 1.75 4.08 -17.88
C LEU A 31 1.10 2.86 -17.23
N ASP A 32 1.49 1.67 -17.65
CA ASP A 32 1.11 0.43 -16.97
C ASP A 32 2.07 0.16 -15.81
N VAL A 33 1.60 0.42 -14.60
CA VAL A 33 2.40 0.37 -13.38
C VAL A 33 2.20 -0.95 -12.66
N VAL A 34 3.32 -1.56 -12.28
CA VAL A 34 3.40 -2.58 -11.23
C VAL A 34 4.05 -1.93 -10.02
N LEU A 35 3.31 -1.85 -8.92
CA LEU A 35 3.82 -1.37 -7.64
C LEU A 35 4.06 -2.56 -6.71
N ASN A 36 5.30 -2.72 -6.27
CA ASN A 36 5.70 -3.81 -5.38
C ASN A 36 5.34 -3.56 -3.90
N LEU A 37 4.13 -3.04 -3.67
CA LEU A 37 3.50 -2.86 -2.37
C LEU A 37 2.01 -3.09 -2.51
N ALA A 38 1.40 -3.68 -1.48
CA ALA A 38 -0.04 -3.86 -1.42
C ALA A 38 -0.75 -2.58 -0.96
N GLY A 39 -2.02 -2.46 -1.34
CA GLY A 39 -2.94 -1.46 -0.79
C GLY A 39 -3.14 -0.24 -1.68
N ARG A 40 -4.41 0.21 -1.74
CA ARG A 40 -4.79 1.41 -2.51
C ARG A 40 -4.15 2.69 -2.00
N HIS A 41 -3.85 2.78 -0.70
CA HIS A 41 -3.12 3.93 -0.14
C HIS A 41 -1.70 4.03 -0.74
N ASN A 42 -1.04 2.91 -1.01
CA ASN A 42 0.27 2.91 -1.68
C ASN A 42 0.17 3.27 -3.17
N VAL A 43 -0.95 2.98 -3.83
CA VAL A 43 -1.23 3.52 -5.17
C VAL A 43 -1.30 5.04 -5.13
N LEU A 44 -1.96 5.64 -4.13
CA LEU A 44 -2.01 7.10 -3.98
C LEU A 44 -0.61 7.69 -3.74
N ASN A 45 0.22 7.06 -2.90
CA ASN A 45 1.61 7.44 -2.70
C ASN A 45 2.42 7.36 -4.01
N ALA A 46 2.23 6.30 -4.78
CA ALA A 46 2.88 6.14 -6.08
C ALA A 46 2.45 7.21 -7.09
N LEU A 47 1.16 7.59 -7.13
CA LEU A 47 0.68 8.67 -7.98
C LEU A 47 1.33 10.02 -7.62
N ALA A 48 1.52 10.30 -6.34
CA ALA A 48 2.23 11.49 -5.89
C ALA A 48 3.70 11.48 -6.35
N ALA A 49 4.38 10.34 -6.22
CA ALA A 49 5.76 10.18 -6.70
C ALA A 49 5.87 10.32 -8.23
N ILE A 50 4.94 9.72 -8.99
CA ILE A 50 4.88 9.81 -10.46
C ILE A 50 4.63 11.26 -10.90
N ALA A 51 3.76 11.99 -10.20
CA ALA A 51 3.51 13.40 -10.50
C ALA A 51 4.80 14.22 -10.38
N VAL A 52 5.53 14.09 -9.27
CA VAL A 52 6.82 14.78 -9.07
C VAL A 52 7.87 14.34 -10.10
N ALA A 53 7.97 13.03 -10.37
CA ALA A 53 8.91 12.51 -11.36
C ALA A 53 8.63 13.04 -12.78
N THR A 54 7.35 13.22 -13.14
CA THR A 54 6.95 13.79 -14.42
C THR A 54 7.35 15.26 -14.52
N GLU A 55 7.15 16.06 -13.48
CA GLU A 55 7.56 17.48 -13.45
C GLU A 55 9.09 17.68 -13.46
N LEU A 56 9.85 16.65 -13.11
CA LEU A 56 11.31 16.63 -13.15
C LEU A 56 11.89 15.94 -14.39
N ASP A 57 11.04 15.64 -15.39
CA ASP A 57 11.41 14.96 -16.64
C ASP A 57 12.18 13.64 -16.42
N VAL A 58 11.84 12.90 -15.36
CA VAL A 58 12.41 11.57 -15.12
C VAL A 58 11.87 10.61 -16.18
N PRO A 59 12.73 9.81 -16.86
CA PRO A 59 12.27 8.87 -17.87
C PRO A 59 11.25 7.87 -17.32
N ASP A 60 10.16 7.66 -18.06
CA ASP A 60 9.05 6.79 -17.66
C ASP A 60 9.53 5.37 -17.31
N GLU A 61 10.46 4.81 -18.07
CA GLU A 61 11.02 3.49 -17.77
C GLU A 61 11.75 3.44 -16.43
N ALA A 62 12.42 4.53 -16.03
CA ALA A 62 13.11 4.59 -14.75
C ALA A 62 12.09 4.60 -13.60
N VAL A 63 10.98 5.34 -13.75
CA VAL A 63 9.86 5.36 -12.80
C VAL A 63 9.23 3.97 -12.68
N LEU A 64 8.91 3.33 -13.82
CA LEU A 64 8.33 2.00 -13.85
C LEU A 64 9.23 0.95 -13.18
N ARG A 65 10.53 0.95 -13.51
CA ARG A 65 11.51 0.06 -12.88
C ARG A 65 11.64 0.33 -11.37
N ALA A 66 11.62 1.58 -10.94
CA ALA A 66 11.73 1.92 -9.52
C ALA A 66 10.51 1.43 -8.72
N LEU A 67 9.29 1.65 -9.22
CA LEU A 67 8.05 1.22 -8.56
C LEU A 67 7.92 -0.31 -8.51
N ALA A 68 8.33 -1.00 -9.57
CA ALA A 68 8.31 -2.46 -9.64
C ALA A 68 9.34 -3.12 -8.72
N ASN A 69 10.45 -2.44 -8.42
CA ASN A 69 11.53 -2.96 -7.56
C ASN A 69 11.55 -2.33 -6.16
N PHE A 70 10.57 -1.47 -5.83
CA PHE A 70 10.54 -0.80 -4.54
C PHE A 70 10.41 -1.85 -3.42
N LYS A 71 11.36 -1.86 -2.50
CA LYS A 71 11.41 -2.85 -1.40
C LYS A 71 10.56 -2.46 -0.19
N GLY A 72 9.85 -1.33 -0.29
CA GLY A 72 9.12 -0.75 0.82
C GLY A 72 10.02 0.04 1.75
N VAL A 73 9.41 0.50 2.84
CA VAL A 73 10.06 1.18 3.95
C VAL A 73 9.90 0.30 5.17
N GLY A 74 10.90 0.29 6.06
CA GLY A 74 10.82 -0.44 7.31
C GLY A 74 9.51 -0.16 8.04
N ARG A 75 8.82 -1.22 8.48
CA ARG A 75 7.55 -1.15 9.21
C ARG A 75 6.41 -0.46 8.43
N ARG A 76 6.41 -0.51 7.09
CA ARG A 76 5.28 -0.06 6.24
C ARG A 76 4.82 -1.22 5.38
N PHE A 77 3.82 -1.95 5.86
CA PHE A 77 3.34 -3.20 5.29
C PHE A 77 4.48 -4.18 4.97
N GLN A 78 5.45 -4.28 5.88
CA GLN A 78 6.68 -5.04 5.64
C GLN A 78 6.44 -6.54 5.82
N ARG A 79 6.61 -7.30 4.74
CA ARG A 79 6.47 -8.76 4.76
C ARG A 79 7.78 -9.43 5.17
N TYR A 80 7.74 -10.27 6.20
CA TYR A 80 8.87 -11.09 6.67
C TYR A 80 8.89 -12.51 6.10
N GLY A 81 7.87 -12.89 5.32
CA GLY A 81 7.76 -14.21 4.70
C GLY A 81 6.86 -15.16 5.50
N GLU A 82 6.91 -16.45 5.19
CA GLU A 82 6.18 -17.50 5.92
C GLU A 82 6.98 -17.95 7.14
N VAL A 83 6.34 -17.91 8.31
CA VAL A 83 6.89 -18.38 9.57
C VAL A 83 6.26 -19.73 9.91
N PRO A 84 7.04 -20.80 10.12
CA PRO A 84 6.52 -22.12 10.48
C PRO A 84 5.99 -22.13 11.92
N LEU A 85 4.92 -22.88 12.16
CA LEU A 85 4.35 -23.12 13.48
C LEU A 85 4.83 -24.46 14.06
N ALA A 86 5.04 -24.51 15.38
CA ALA A 86 5.50 -25.72 16.07
C ALA A 86 4.52 -26.90 15.94
N SER A 87 3.22 -26.62 15.82
CA SER A 87 2.15 -27.62 15.64
C SER A 87 1.94 -28.04 14.18
N GLY A 88 2.77 -27.58 13.25
CA GLY A 88 2.57 -27.73 11.81
C GLY A 88 1.82 -26.54 11.18
N GLY A 89 2.10 -26.29 9.89
CA GLY A 89 1.60 -25.15 9.12
C GLY A 89 2.51 -23.91 9.18
N SER A 90 2.08 -22.81 8.55
CA SER A 90 2.79 -21.53 8.55
C SER A 90 1.86 -20.33 8.46
N PHE A 91 2.36 -19.15 8.80
CA PHE A 91 1.67 -17.88 8.60
C PHE A 91 2.58 -16.84 7.95
N THR A 92 2.03 -15.91 7.17
CA THR A 92 2.80 -14.75 6.72
C THR A 92 2.89 -13.75 7.85
N LEU A 93 4.11 -13.35 8.23
CA LEU A 93 4.32 -12.24 9.15
C LEU A 93 4.42 -10.91 8.40
N ILE A 94 3.62 -9.93 8.84
CA ILE A 94 3.61 -8.56 8.32
C ILE A 94 3.75 -7.60 9.51
N ASP A 95 4.71 -6.67 9.45
CA ASP A 95 4.86 -5.58 10.41
C ASP A 95 4.42 -4.25 9.79
N ASP A 96 3.71 -3.44 10.57
CA ASP A 96 3.26 -2.12 10.16
C ASP A 96 3.28 -1.13 11.34
N TYR A 97 3.69 0.11 11.05
CA TYR A 97 3.78 1.20 12.02
C TYR A 97 2.42 1.89 12.29
N GLY A 98 1.41 1.61 11.47
CA GLY A 98 0.10 2.23 11.56
C GLY A 98 -0.48 2.13 12.97
N HIS A 99 -0.76 3.28 13.57
CA HIS A 99 -1.25 3.38 14.94
C HIS A 99 -2.44 4.34 15.06
N HIS A 100 -2.81 5.00 13.96
CA HIS A 100 -4.08 5.68 13.81
C HIS A 100 -5.12 4.74 13.17
N PRO A 101 -6.42 4.81 13.54
CA PRO A 101 -7.45 3.92 12.99
C PRO A 101 -7.50 3.89 11.46
N VAL A 102 -7.34 5.06 10.81
CA VAL A 102 -7.27 5.17 9.34
C VAL A 102 -6.11 4.37 8.75
N GLU A 103 -4.94 4.41 9.38
CA GLU A 103 -3.76 3.65 8.93
C GLU A 103 -4.00 2.15 9.12
N MET A 104 -4.54 1.75 10.28
CA MET A 104 -4.88 0.35 10.56
C MET A 104 -5.89 -0.20 9.55
N ALA A 105 -6.96 0.55 9.26
CA ALA A 105 -7.95 0.16 8.26
C ALA A 105 -7.31 -0.03 6.87
N ALA A 106 -6.39 0.87 6.49
CA ALA A 106 -5.65 0.77 5.23
C ALA A 106 -4.75 -0.47 5.18
N THR A 107 -4.07 -0.80 6.29
CA THR A 107 -3.23 -1.99 6.45
C THR A 107 -4.07 -3.28 6.39
N LEU A 108 -5.20 -3.34 7.09
CA LEU A 108 -6.10 -4.49 7.06
C LEU A 108 -6.72 -4.71 5.67
N ALA A 109 -7.13 -3.63 5.00
CA ALA A 109 -7.64 -3.71 3.63
C ALA A 109 -6.56 -4.21 2.65
N ALA A 110 -5.31 -3.74 2.80
CA ALA A 110 -4.18 -4.22 2.00
C ALA A 110 -3.91 -5.72 2.24
N ALA A 111 -3.94 -6.17 3.50
CA ALA A 111 -3.77 -7.58 3.84
C ALA A 111 -4.87 -8.47 3.24
N ARG A 112 -6.14 -8.06 3.34
CA ARG A 112 -7.27 -8.82 2.75
C ARG A 112 -7.18 -8.91 1.23
N GLY A 113 -6.77 -7.83 0.56
CA GLY A 113 -6.57 -7.81 -0.88
C GLY A 113 -5.38 -8.65 -1.35
N ALA A 114 -4.27 -8.62 -0.60
CA ALA A 114 -3.07 -9.38 -0.94
C ALA A 114 -3.19 -10.88 -0.66
N PHE A 115 -4.01 -11.26 0.34
CA PHE A 115 -4.12 -12.63 0.85
C PHE A 115 -5.60 -13.08 0.94
N PRO A 116 -6.32 -13.17 -0.19
CA PRO A 116 -7.72 -13.54 -0.19
C PRO A 116 -7.93 -14.93 0.43
N GLY A 117 -8.97 -15.06 1.25
CA GLY A 117 -9.35 -16.33 1.89
C GLY A 117 -8.48 -16.75 3.09
N ARG A 118 -7.40 -16.02 3.41
CA ARG A 118 -6.59 -16.31 4.61
C ARG A 118 -7.18 -15.65 5.85
N ARG A 119 -7.14 -16.37 6.98
CA ARG A 119 -7.48 -15.81 8.30
C ARG A 119 -6.49 -14.70 8.64
N LEU A 120 -7.01 -13.52 8.95
CA LEU A 120 -6.23 -12.39 9.44
C LEU A 120 -6.19 -12.43 10.97
N VAL A 121 -4.99 -12.32 11.55
CA VAL A 121 -4.78 -12.18 13.00
C VAL A 121 -4.02 -10.88 13.22
N LEU A 122 -4.57 -9.99 14.05
CA LEU A 122 -3.98 -8.69 14.37
C LEU A 122 -3.43 -8.70 15.80
N ALA A 123 -2.14 -8.42 15.95
CA ALA A 123 -1.55 -8.04 17.22
C ALA A 123 -1.33 -6.51 17.20
N PHE A 124 -2.10 -5.78 18.00
CA PHE A 124 -2.09 -4.32 18.01
C PHE A 124 -1.76 -3.77 19.40
N GLN A 125 -0.92 -2.74 19.43
CA GLN A 125 -0.60 -1.98 20.64
C GLN A 125 -1.01 -0.52 20.42
N PRO A 126 -2.04 -0.01 21.12
CA PRO A 126 -2.39 1.40 21.06
C PRO A 126 -1.23 2.30 21.50
N HIS A 127 -0.98 3.38 20.75
CA HIS A 127 0.07 4.33 21.09
C HIS A 127 -0.51 5.62 21.69
N ARG A 128 -0.21 5.84 22.98
CA ARG A 128 -0.61 6.97 23.84
C ARG A 128 -2.08 6.97 24.28
N TYR A 129 -2.31 7.24 25.55
CA TYR A 129 -3.65 7.34 26.15
C TYR A 129 -4.54 8.38 25.48
N THR A 130 -3.99 9.56 25.14
CA THR A 130 -4.78 10.64 24.52
C THR A 130 -5.36 10.22 23.17
N ARG A 131 -4.57 9.56 22.33
CA ARG A 131 -5.05 9.05 21.04
C ARG A 131 -6.11 7.97 21.21
N THR A 132 -5.91 7.04 22.15
CA THR A 132 -6.91 6.00 22.42
C THR A 132 -8.23 6.60 22.87
N ARG A 133 -8.21 7.64 23.73
CA ARG A 133 -9.41 8.36 24.14
C ARG A 133 -10.06 9.10 22.96
N ASP A 134 -9.28 9.91 22.24
CA ASP A 134 -9.80 10.83 21.22
C ASP A 134 -10.32 10.08 19.98
N CYS A 135 -9.78 8.90 19.68
CA CYS A 135 -10.17 8.07 18.53
C CYS A 135 -10.84 6.75 18.93
N PHE A 136 -11.34 6.61 20.17
CA PHE A 136 -11.86 5.33 20.70
C PHE A 136 -12.91 4.70 19.78
N GLU A 137 -13.91 5.50 19.41
CA GLU A 137 -15.02 5.09 18.55
C GLU A 137 -14.57 4.65 17.15
N ASP A 138 -13.43 5.12 16.68
CA ASP A 138 -12.88 4.70 15.38
C ASP A 138 -12.03 3.45 15.51
N PHE A 139 -11.29 3.28 16.61
CA PHE A 139 -10.54 2.04 16.86
C PHE A 139 -11.45 0.81 16.95
N ILE A 140 -12.64 0.93 17.56
CA ILE A 140 -13.56 -0.21 17.71
C ILE A 140 -14.21 -0.65 16.39
N LYS A 141 -14.16 0.18 15.35
CA LYS A 141 -14.76 -0.10 14.03
C LYS A 141 -13.80 -0.78 13.05
N VAL A 142 -12.50 -0.78 13.37
CA VAL A 142 -11.42 -1.30 12.51
C VAL A 142 -11.16 -2.77 12.82
#